data_AF-A0A226DL84-F1
#
_entry.id   AF-A0A226DL84-F1
#
_cell.length_a   1.000
_cell.length_b   1.000
_cell.length_c   1.000
_cell.angle_alpha   90.00
_cell.angle_beta   90.00
_cell.angle_gamma   90.00
#
_symmetry.space_group_name_H-M   'P 1'
#
loop_
_entity.id
_entity.type
_entity.pdbx_description
1 polymer ?
#
loop_
_entity_poly.entity_id
_entity_poly.type
_entity_poly.pdbx_seq_one_letter_code
_entity_poly.pdbx_strand_id
1 'polypeptide(L)'
;MSESHLKAGITSGLNLFDGGITYVSIANASFVPYFSITNLSGGNPLEFMVPGLDKLYISLRESFLYLKVKVLLDGKPLPVDEDISCVNFLGQSLFSVFELYLQDTLVSSKNYYNDVNAGLMGSANAGYVSRKTFLRNELELISDLMEDFCLNPKWLLSNVSPRIRLKLAPLEFVLWSPNEDKKYSIEFTQAIEKFLKSDLNNQFSVNLYLHDEKDKAVYPWFISREEKKHHMYLLIFSPSPEEDAFHCALIHNFDQFLRPKSATCRLYFCKRCLCRFYSADARTAHTQNCGDRKADRVVFPKNKYASYKICGDSCEFPTYVVADFETYLGKLLRERNEKIYGQHYPLSIAYGLVESGKVEKTRFLVGENCDKDFIEEMMEIGGEYLRKIHKFRFSIKMSIQDWLHYISYPNCVICKEPFKKKKDEDLEYMLTEEELRKLTAEDLLTLQMEEEEEEEEEEYGKERQ
;
A
#
# COMPACT_ATOMS: atom_id res chain seq x y z
N MET A 1 28.94 -3.56 5.64
CA MET A 1 27.95 -4.64 5.51
C MET A 1 26.94 -4.44 6.61
N SER A 2 25.76 -3.91 6.26
CA SER A 2 24.74 -3.41 7.18
C SER A 2 23.97 -4.56 7.85
N GLU A 3 23.60 -4.33 9.11
CA GLU A 3 22.99 -5.24 10.09
C GLU A 3 21.54 -5.69 9.77
N SER A 4 21.17 -5.91 8.51
CA SER A 4 19.77 -6.15 8.12
C SER A 4 19.27 -7.59 8.30
N HIS A 5 20.11 -8.55 8.71
CA HIS A 5 19.74 -9.98 8.72
C HIS A 5 19.52 -10.59 10.11
N LEU A 6 19.60 -9.81 11.20
CA LEU A 6 19.53 -10.32 12.58
C LEU A 6 18.25 -9.97 13.36
N LYS A 7 17.21 -9.41 12.72
CA LYS A 7 15.94 -9.06 13.39
C LYS A 7 14.93 -10.21 13.54
N ALA A 8 15.31 -11.47 13.28
CA ALA A 8 14.48 -12.64 13.59
C ALA A 8 14.91 -13.27 14.93
N GLY A 9 14.95 -12.45 15.98
CA GLY A 9 15.25 -12.88 17.34
C GLY A 9 14.38 -12.10 18.30
N ILE A 10 13.56 -12.82 19.07
CA ILE A 10 12.57 -12.30 20.02
C ILE A 10 13.21 -11.24 20.93
N THR A 11 13.00 -9.96 20.62
CA THR A 11 13.24 -8.87 21.56
C THR A 11 12.09 -8.83 22.55
N SER A 12 12.39 -8.84 23.85
CA SER A 12 11.44 -8.85 24.98
C SER A 12 10.59 -7.58 25.14
N GLY A 13 10.55 -6.71 24.12
CA GLY A 13 9.68 -5.55 24.04
C GLY A 13 8.56 -5.81 23.03
N LEU A 14 7.32 -5.50 23.40
CA LEU A 14 6.16 -5.50 22.53
C LEU A 14 6.36 -4.42 21.45
N ASN A 15 7.01 -4.79 20.34
CA ASN A 15 7.35 -3.91 19.24
C ASN A 15 6.14 -3.79 18.31
N LEU A 16 5.16 -2.97 18.72
CA LEU A 16 3.89 -2.77 17.98
C LEU A 16 4.03 -1.82 16.76
N PHE A 17 5.17 -1.14 16.62
CA PHE A 17 5.32 -0.01 15.69
C PHE A 17 6.63 0.00 14.86
N ASP A 18 7.48 -1.03 14.98
CA ASP A 18 8.58 -1.20 14.03
C ASP A 18 8.00 -1.80 12.75
N GLY A 19 8.08 -1.07 11.64
CA GLY A 19 7.36 -1.31 10.39
C GLY A 19 7.65 -2.65 9.71
N GLY A 20 7.00 -3.72 10.19
CA GLY A 20 6.50 -4.76 9.32
C GLY A 20 5.20 -4.28 8.69
N ILE A 21 4.93 -4.63 7.44
CA ILE A 21 3.59 -4.52 6.85
C ILE A 21 2.68 -5.42 7.70
N THR A 22 2.10 -4.91 8.77
CA THR A 22 1.09 -5.65 9.53
C THR A 22 -0.15 -5.67 8.66
N TYR A 23 -0.32 -6.77 7.92
CA TYR A 23 -1.54 -7.03 7.17
C TYR A 23 -2.72 -6.98 8.15
N VAL A 24 -3.44 -5.86 8.13
CA VAL A 24 -4.66 -5.62 8.93
C VAL A 24 -5.82 -6.53 8.47
N SER A 25 -5.54 -7.61 7.74
CA SER A 25 -6.49 -8.67 7.39
C SER A 25 -6.30 -9.93 8.24
N ILE A 26 -5.20 -10.05 8.98
CA ILE A 26 -4.87 -11.22 9.79
C ILE A 26 -5.53 -11.09 11.17
N ALA A 27 -6.53 -11.91 11.45
CA ALA A 27 -7.27 -11.87 12.72
C ALA A 27 -6.57 -12.66 13.85
N ASN A 28 -6.02 -13.82 13.50
CA ASN A 28 -5.39 -14.79 14.38
C ASN A 28 -4.40 -15.63 13.58
N ALA A 29 -3.11 -15.36 13.70
CA ALA A 29 -2.07 -16.17 13.08
C ALA A 29 -1.51 -17.17 14.10
N SER A 30 -1.40 -18.44 13.72
CA SER A 30 -0.74 -19.46 14.55
C SER A 30 0.13 -20.38 13.70
N PHE A 31 1.26 -20.77 14.27
CA PHE A 31 2.15 -21.77 13.68
C PHE A 31 1.65 -23.16 14.01
N VAL A 32 1.25 -23.91 12.98
CA VAL A 32 0.78 -25.27 13.11
C VAL A 32 1.89 -26.24 12.69
N PRO A 33 2.40 -27.10 13.59
CA PRO A 33 3.45 -28.05 13.26
C PRO A 33 2.91 -29.25 12.48
N TYR A 34 3.60 -29.61 11.40
CA TYR A 34 3.36 -30.82 10.62
C TYR A 34 4.62 -31.68 10.59
N PHE A 35 4.49 -32.92 11.03
CA PHE A 35 5.58 -33.89 11.04
C PHE A 35 5.76 -34.51 9.65
N SER A 36 6.98 -34.91 9.34
CA SER A 36 7.26 -35.70 8.13
C SER A 36 6.42 -36.98 8.11
N ILE A 37 5.79 -37.25 6.97
CA ILE A 37 5.00 -38.48 6.72
C ILE A 37 5.92 -39.64 6.38
N THR A 38 7.07 -39.34 5.76
CA THR A 38 8.09 -40.35 5.46
C THR A 38 8.91 -40.66 6.71
N ASN A 39 9.34 -41.91 6.79
CA ASN A 39 10.24 -42.35 7.84
C ASN A 39 11.59 -41.65 7.70
N LEU A 40 12.05 -41.05 8.80
CA LEU A 40 13.31 -40.31 8.91
C LEU A 40 14.56 -41.20 8.76
N SER A 41 14.42 -42.53 8.91
CA SER A 41 15.51 -43.47 8.70
C SER A 41 15.79 -43.75 7.22
N GLY A 42 17.06 -43.84 6.84
CA GLY A 42 17.46 -44.43 5.56
C GLY A 42 17.55 -43.47 4.36
N GLY A 43 17.62 -42.16 4.59
CA GLY A 43 17.84 -41.19 3.52
C GLY A 43 16.64 -40.97 2.60
N ASN A 44 15.44 -41.36 3.04
CA ASN A 44 14.20 -41.09 2.29
C ASN A 44 13.97 -39.58 2.18
N PRO A 45 13.32 -39.12 1.09
CA PRO A 45 12.88 -37.73 1.00
C PRO A 45 11.96 -37.37 2.18
N LEU A 46 12.09 -36.17 2.72
CA LEU A 46 11.16 -35.66 3.73
C LEU A 46 9.89 -35.19 3.01
N GLU A 47 8.72 -35.69 3.43
CA GLU A 47 7.44 -35.27 2.86
C GLU A 47 6.52 -34.71 3.93
N PHE A 48 5.98 -33.52 3.68
CA PHE A 48 5.02 -32.84 4.53
C PHE A 48 3.72 -32.62 3.76
N MET A 49 2.59 -32.95 4.35
CA MET A 49 1.27 -32.68 3.79
C MET A 49 0.48 -31.82 4.75
N VAL A 50 0.04 -30.67 4.25
CA VAL A 50 -0.82 -29.78 5.00
C VAL A 50 -2.25 -29.98 4.54
N PRO A 51 -3.17 -30.43 5.41
CA PRO A 51 -4.58 -30.43 5.07
C PRO A 51 -5.05 -28.97 4.93
N GLY A 52 -5.72 -28.70 3.81
CA GLY A 52 -6.58 -27.53 3.67
C GLY A 52 -7.66 -27.60 4.74
N LEU A 53 -7.58 -26.72 5.74
CA LEU A 53 -8.57 -26.63 6.80
C LEU A 53 -9.55 -25.53 6.42
N ASP A 54 -10.85 -25.82 6.48
CA ASP A 54 -11.88 -24.83 6.19
C ASP A 54 -11.68 -23.57 7.04
N LYS A 55 -11.44 -22.44 6.36
CA LYS A 55 -11.34 -21.05 6.88
C LYS A 55 -9.94 -20.52 7.22
N LEU A 56 -8.88 -21.33 7.24
CA LEU A 56 -7.53 -20.83 7.52
C LEU A 56 -6.68 -20.74 6.26
N TYR A 57 -6.24 -19.53 5.92
CA TYR A 57 -5.27 -19.28 4.88
C TYR A 57 -3.87 -19.67 5.36
N ILE A 58 -3.00 -20.01 4.41
CA ILE A 58 -1.64 -20.49 4.70
C ILE A 58 -0.63 -19.53 4.10
N SER A 59 0.30 -19.00 4.90
CA SER A 59 1.42 -18.21 4.41
C SER A 59 2.64 -19.11 4.27
N LEU A 60 3.08 -19.39 3.03
CA LEU A 60 4.30 -20.16 2.79
C LEU A 60 5.57 -19.37 3.16
N ARG A 61 5.54 -18.05 2.99
CA ARG A 61 6.69 -17.16 3.25
C ARG A 61 7.12 -17.12 4.69
N GLU A 62 6.14 -17.11 5.60
CA GLU A 62 6.40 -17.09 7.03
C GLU A 62 6.49 -18.51 7.61
N SER A 63 6.25 -19.55 6.80
CA SER A 63 6.43 -20.94 7.22
C SER A 63 7.91 -21.31 7.23
N PHE A 64 8.29 -22.17 8.16
CA PHE A 64 9.69 -22.58 8.31
C PHE A 64 9.84 -24.05 8.68
N LEU A 65 10.97 -24.60 8.26
CA LEU A 65 11.40 -25.97 8.51
C LEU A 65 12.22 -26.02 9.80
N TYR A 66 11.83 -26.92 10.70
CA TYR A 66 12.57 -27.27 11.91
C TYR A 66 13.10 -28.70 11.80
N LEU A 67 14.41 -28.86 11.90
CA LEU A 67 15.09 -30.15 11.83
C LEU A 67 15.95 -30.38 13.07
N LYS A 68 15.96 -31.61 13.57
CA LYS A 68 17.00 -32.11 14.46
C LYS A 68 17.84 -33.14 13.73
N VAL A 69 19.13 -32.88 13.67
CA VAL A 69 20.07 -33.60 12.81
C VAL A 69 21.29 -34.02 13.61
N LYS A 70 21.71 -35.27 13.44
CA LYS A 70 22.99 -35.77 13.97
C LYS A 70 23.82 -36.38 12.84
N VAL A 71 25.13 -36.20 12.91
CA VAL A 71 26.08 -36.84 12.01
C VAL A 71 26.65 -38.08 12.69
N LEU A 72 26.77 -39.16 11.93
CA LEU A 72 27.31 -40.43 12.39
C LEU A 72 28.51 -40.85 11.55
N LEU A 73 29.45 -41.56 12.18
CA LEU A 73 30.55 -42.26 11.53
C LEU A 73 30.26 -43.76 11.62
N ASP A 74 30.11 -44.44 10.49
CA ASP A 74 29.78 -45.87 10.42
C ASP A 74 28.56 -46.27 11.29
N GLY A 75 27.56 -45.38 11.37
CA GLY A 75 26.35 -45.57 12.17
C GLY A 75 26.54 -45.33 13.68
N LYS A 76 27.70 -44.86 14.13
CA LYS A 76 28.00 -44.51 15.53
C LYS A 76 28.18 -43.00 15.71
N PRO A 77 27.99 -42.46 16.94
CA PRO A 77 28.26 -41.06 17.23
C PRO A 77 29.70 -40.66 16.87
N LEU A 78 29.88 -39.42 16.42
CA LEU A 78 31.19 -38.88 16.04
C LEU A 78 32.17 -38.90 17.22
N PRO A 79 33.41 -39.42 17.03
CA PRO A 79 34.49 -39.28 18.00
C PRO A 79 34.90 -37.82 18.21
N VAL A 80 35.44 -37.51 19.39
CA VAL A 80 35.84 -36.13 19.78
C VAL A 80 36.91 -35.54 18.84
N ASP A 81 37.80 -36.40 18.34
CA ASP A 81 38.96 -36.03 17.52
C ASP A 81 38.69 -36.11 16.01
N GLU A 82 37.43 -36.33 15.60
CA GLU A 82 37.10 -36.46 14.18
C GLU A 82 37.21 -35.11 13.43
N ASP A 83 37.87 -35.14 12.28
CA ASP A 83 38.05 -33.95 11.44
C ASP A 83 36.97 -33.89 10.36
N ILE A 84 35.79 -33.39 10.72
CA ILE A 84 34.66 -33.23 9.82
C ILE A 84 34.03 -31.84 9.95
N SER A 85 33.62 -31.25 8.83
CA SER A 85 32.88 -29.99 8.79
C SER A 85 31.87 -29.96 7.64
N CYS A 86 30.98 -28.98 7.66
CA CYS A 86 30.07 -28.75 6.54
C CYS A 86 30.76 -27.91 5.46
N VAL A 87 30.55 -28.32 4.20
CA VAL A 87 31.04 -27.60 3.02
C VAL A 87 30.37 -26.22 2.91
N ASN A 88 29.08 -26.15 3.26
CA ASN A 88 28.22 -24.96 3.17
C ASN A 88 27.33 -24.85 4.43
N PHE A 89 26.41 -23.89 4.49
CA PHE A 89 25.37 -23.78 5.50
C PHE A 89 24.48 -25.03 5.50
N LEU A 90 24.56 -25.79 6.59
CA LEU A 90 23.94 -27.11 6.70
C LEU A 90 22.45 -27.11 6.32
N GLY A 91 21.66 -26.17 6.82
CA GLY A 91 20.22 -26.09 6.55
C GLY A 91 19.88 -25.87 5.08
N GLN A 92 20.73 -25.13 4.35
CA GLN A 92 20.58 -24.91 2.92
C GLN A 92 21.13 -26.11 2.13
N SER A 93 22.28 -26.67 2.56
CA SER A 93 23.00 -27.80 1.94
C SER A 93 22.34 -29.14 2.02
N LEU A 94 21.43 -29.31 2.96
CA LEU A 94 20.90 -30.63 3.25
C LEU A 94 20.03 -31.20 2.12
N PHE A 95 19.40 -30.34 1.32
CA PHE A 95 18.44 -30.75 0.31
C PHE A 95 18.88 -30.33 -1.08
N SER A 96 18.96 -31.28 -2.01
CA SER A 96 19.29 -31.03 -3.41
C SER A 96 18.08 -30.58 -4.23
N VAL A 97 16.89 -31.06 -3.85
CA VAL A 97 15.64 -30.81 -4.59
C VAL A 97 14.55 -30.44 -3.60
N PHE A 98 13.88 -29.32 -3.91
CA PHE A 98 12.62 -28.91 -3.31
C PHE A 98 11.49 -29.11 -4.32
N GLU A 99 10.43 -29.83 -3.96
CA GLU A 99 9.23 -30.00 -4.79
C GLU A 99 7.99 -29.53 -4.00
N LEU A 100 7.29 -28.52 -4.53
CA LEU A 100 6.00 -28.06 -3.99
C LEU A 100 4.86 -28.51 -4.89
N TYR A 101 3.94 -29.26 -4.30
CA TYR A 101 2.71 -29.71 -4.93
C TYR A 101 1.51 -28.96 -4.37
N LEU A 102 0.67 -28.39 -5.24
CA LEU A 102 -0.65 -27.86 -4.87
C LEU A 102 -1.70 -28.72 -5.56
N GLN A 103 -2.59 -29.36 -4.80
CA GLN A 103 -3.64 -30.24 -5.35
C GLN A 103 -3.06 -31.27 -6.35
N ASP A 104 -1.98 -31.94 -5.94
CA ASP A 104 -1.23 -32.93 -6.71
C ASP A 104 -0.54 -32.45 -8.00
N THR A 105 -0.63 -31.17 -8.31
CA THR A 105 0.14 -30.56 -9.41
C THR A 105 1.46 -30.02 -8.88
N LEU A 106 2.58 -30.37 -9.52
CA LEU A 106 3.89 -29.78 -9.20
C LEU A 106 3.89 -28.31 -9.65
N VAL A 107 4.05 -27.39 -8.71
CA VAL A 107 3.99 -25.93 -8.97
C VAL A 107 5.36 -25.30 -8.99
N SER A 108 6.28 -25.78 -8.14
CA SER A 108 7.67 -25.35 -8.22
C SER A 108 8.63 -26.49 -7.89
N SER A 109 9.75 -26.48 -8.61
CA SER A 109 10.95 -27.21 -8.23
C SER A 109 12.19 -26.34 -8.43
N LYS A 110 13.06 -26.34 -7.43
CA LYS A 110 14.34 -25.62 -7.49
C LYS A 110 15.47 -26.53 -7.02
N ASN A 111 16.62 -26.37 -7.68
CA ASN A 111 17.87 -26.98 -7.29
C ASN A 111 18.77 -25.90 -6.68
N TYR A 112 19.11 -26.10 -5.41
CA TYR A 112 20.28 -25.61 -4.66
C TYR A 112 20.84 -24.18 -4.85
N TYR A 113 21.01 -23.46 -3.72
CA TYR A 113 21.82 -22.23 -3.63
C TYR A 113 23.27 -22.58 -3.22
N ASN A 114 24.24 -22.38 -4.13
CA ASN A 114 25.65 -22.50 -3.81
C ASN A 114 26.16 -21.29 -3.01
N ASP A 115 26.95 -21.53 -1.96
CA ASP A 115 27.74 -20.48 -1.30
C ASP A 115 28.83 -20.02 -2.27
N VAL A 116 29.03 -18.70 -2.38
CA VAL A 116 30.01 -18.06 -3.26
C VAL A 116 31.44 -18.50 -2.93
N ASN A 117 31.69 -18.92 -1.69
CA ASN A 117 32.98 -19.43 -1.22
C ASN A 117 32.99 -20.95 -1.00
N ALA A 118 32.02 -21.69 -1.52
CA ALA A 118 31.99 -23.15 -1.41
C ALA A 118 33.30 -23.77 -1.94
N GLY A 119 33.96 -24.58 -1.11
CA GLY A 119 35.21 -25.26 -1.48
C GLY A 119 36.51 -24.50 -1.19
N LEU A 120 36.48 -23.25 -0.71
CA LEU A 120 37.68 -22.54 -0.22
C LEU A 120 37.97 -22.93 1.24
N MET A 121 39.04 -23.69 1.45
CA MET A 121 39.34 -24.39 2.71
C MET A 121 40.58 -23.81 3.42
N GLY A 122 40.51 -23.67 4.74
CA GLY A 122 41.59 -23.16 5.61
C GLY A 122 41.16 -21.96 6.47
N SER A 123 42.11 -21.28 7.12
CA SER A 123 41.84 -20.08 7.94
C SER A 123 41.23 -18.91 7.15
N ALA A 124 41.22 -18.99 5.82
CA ALA A 124 40.56 -18.04 4.94
C ALA A 124 39.02 -18.16 4.96
N ASN A 125 38.46 -19.31 5.39
CA ASN A 125 37.03 -19.51 5.59
C ASN A 125 36.73 -19.64 7.08
N ALA A 126 36.58 -18.52 7.78
CA ALA A 126 36.26 -18.48 9.21
C ALA A 126 34.98 -19.28 9.56
N GLY A 127 34.06 -19.42 8.60
CA GLY A 127 32.86 -20.24 8.72
C GLY A 127 33.16 -21.74 8.83
N TYR A 128 34.18 -22.25 8.14
CA TYR A 128 34.58 -23.66 8.19
C TYR A 128 35.01 -24.09 9.61
N VAL A 129 35.82 -23.27 10.28
CA VAL A 129 36.31 -23.55 11.65
C VAL A 129 35.17 -23.49 12.66
N SER A 130 34.27 -22.51 12.51
CA SER A 130 33.10 -22.36 13.38
C SER A 130 32.12 -23.52 13.23
N ARG A 131 31.88 -23.99 12.00
CA ARG A 131 30.96 -25.10 11.69
C ARG A 131 31.44 -26.45 12.22
N LYS A 132 32.75 -26.68 12.28
CA LYS A 132 33.36 -27.89 12.86
C LYS A 132 32.99 -28.09 14.34
N THR A 133 32.80 -27.01 15.10
CA THR A 133 32.40 -27.09 16.51
C THR A 133 30.95 -27.57 16.69
N PHE A 134 30.07 -27.22 15.75
CA PHE A 134 28.63 -27.48 15.85
C PHE A 134 28.26 -28.95 15.56
N LEU A 135 28.92 -29.62 14.62
CA LEU A 135 28.56 -31.00 14.20
C LEU A 135 28.77 -32.10 15.25
N ARG A 136 29.38 -31.77 16.40
CA ARG A 136 29.70 -32.75 17.46
C ARG A 136 28.47 -33.21 18.23
N ASN A 137 27.46 -32.37 18.31
CA ASN A 137 26.22 -32.64 19.03
C ASN A 137 25.06 -32.76 18.04
N GLU A 138 23.91 -33.20 18.54
CA GLU A 138 22.66 -33.03 17.81
C GLU A 138 22.40 -31.55 17.56
N LEU A 139 22.10 -31.22 16.31
CA LEU A 139 21.88 -29.86 15.84
C LEU A 139 20.41 -29.60 15.62
N GLU A 140 19.92 -28.51 16.20
CA GLU A 140 18.61 -27.96 15.87
C GLU A 140 18.77 -26.90 14.78
N LEU A 141 18.14 -27.12 13.63
CA LEU A 141 18.16 -26.22 12.48
C LEU A 141 16.78 -25.64 12.29
N ILE A 142 16.73 -24.32 12.10
CA ILE A 142 15.55 -23.58 11.67
C ILE A 142 15.92 -22.91 10.35
N SER A 143 15.14 -23.15 9.30
CA SER A 143 15.35 -22.54 8.00
C SER A 143 14.04 -22.25 7.30
N ASP A 144 13.97 -21.11 6.62
CA ASP A 144 12.87 -20.80 5.73
C ASP A 144 12.89 -21.74 4.51
N LEU A 145 11.73 -21.90 3.88
CA LEU A 145 11.62 -22.59 2.60
C LEU A 145 12.20 -21.69 1.50
N MET A 146 13.48 -21.85 1.20
CA MET A 146 14.21 -21.05 0.21
C MET A 146 13.84 -21.44 -1.23
N GLU A 147 12.59 -21.23 -1.60
CA GLU A 147 12.08 -21.45 -2.94
C GLU A 147 11.24 -20.24 -3.36
N ASP A 148 11.36 -19.82 -4.62
CA ASP A 148 10.85 -18.52 -5.09
C ASP A 148 9.31 -18.42 -4.95
N PHE A 149 8.59 -19.53 -5.10
CA PHE A 149 7.15 -19.59 -4.82
C PHE A 149 6.86 -19.44 -3.32
N CYS A 150 7.65 -20.07 -2.46
CA CYS A 150 7.51 -19.94 -1.01
C CYS A 150 7.84 -18.53 -0.52
N LEU A 151 8.75 -17.80 -1.17
CA LEU A 151 9.09 -16.41 -0.83
C LEU A 151 7.99 -15.40 -1.21
N ASN A 152 6.95 -15.83 -1.91
CA ASN A 152 5.84 -14.96 -2.31
C ASN A 152 5.01 -14.54 -1.07
N PRO A 153 4.71 -13.23 -0.88
CA PRO A 153 3.88 -12.76 0.22
C PRO A 153 2.39 -13.19 0.14
N LYS A 154 1.96 -13.82 -0.97
CA LYS A 154 0.57 -14.23 -1.15
C LYS A 154 0.22 -15.43 -0.27
N TRP A 155 -0.94 -15.31 0.38
CA TRP A 155 -1.53 -16.38 1.17
C TRP A 155 -2.23 -17.39 0.27
N LEU A 156 -2.01 -18.68 0.51
CA LEU A 156 -2.77 -19.75 -0.10
C LEU A 156 -4.18 -19.80 0.48
N LEU A 157 -5.16 -20.07 -0.40
CA LEU A 157 -6.56 -20.26 0.00
C LEU A 157 -6.70 -21.48 0.93
N SER A 158 -7.68 -21.42 1.82
CA SER A 158 -7.90 -22.44 2.84
C SER A 158 -8.21 -23.84 2.30
N ASN A 159 -8.73 -23.93 1.07
CA ASN A 159 -9.04 -25.19 0.37
C ASN A 159 -7.85 -25.77 -0.40
N VAL A 160 -6.69 -25.11 -0.38
CA VAL A 160 -5.47 -25.61 -1.00
C VAL A 160 -4.66 -26.39 0.03
N SER A 161 -4.38 -27.65 -0.28
CA SER A 161 -3.54 -28.54 0.53
C SER A 161 -2.13 -28.59 -0.08
N PRO A 162 -1.17 -27.78 0.40
CA PRO A 162 0.20 -27.87 -0.08
C PRO A 162 0.87 -29.16 0.43
N ARG A 163 1.63 -29.79 -0.46
CA ARG A 163 2.50 -30.92 -0.14
C ARG A 163 3.93 -30.59 -0.55
N ILE A 164 4.85 -30.65 0.41
CA ILE A 164 6.27 -30.36 0.21
C ILE A 164 7.04 -31.67 0.23
N ARG A 165 7.92 -31.89 -0.74
CA ARG A 165 8.89 -32.97 -0.75
C ARG A 165 10.30 -32.41 -0.85
N LEU A 166 11.17 -32.82 0.07
CA LEU A 166 12.58 -32.44 0.11
C LEU A 166 13.45 -33.68 -0.12
N LYS A 167 14.28 -33.68 -1.17
CA LYS A 167 15.25 -34.75 -1.43
C LYS A 167 16.60 -34.34 -0.89
N LEU A 168 17.26 -35.26 -0.19
CA LEU A 168 18.58 -35.02 0.39
C LEU A 168 19.62 -34.78 -0.69
N ALA A 169 20.58 -33.89 -0.41
CA ALA A 169 21.76 -33.75 -1.22
C ALA A 169 22.71 -34.94 -1.01
N PRO A 170 23.51 -35.33 -2.03
CA PRO A 170 24.58 -36.28 -1.83
C PRO A 170 25.55 -35.74 -0.76
N LEU A 171 26.01 -36.62 0.13
CA LEU A 171 26.79 -36.22 1.31
C LEU A 171 28.07 -35.46 0.96
N GLU A 172 28.65 -35.74 -0.20
CA GLU A 172 29.84 -35.07 -0.75
C GLU A 172 29.66 -33.54 -0.91
N PHE A 173 28.41 -33.09 -1.10
CA PHE A 173 28.07 -31.67 -1.20
C PHE A 173 27.76 -31.03 0.17
N VAL A 174 27.58 -31.84 1.20
CA VAL A 174 27.13 -31.40 2.54
C VAL A 174 28.27 -31.43 3.54
N LEU A 175 29.00 -32.54 3.59
CA LEU A 175 30.03 -32.84 4.57
C LEU A 175 31.38 -33.01 3.88
N TRP A 176 32.43 -32.56 4.57
CA TRP A 176 33.80 -32.75 4.15
C TRP A 176 34.64 -33.31 5.30
N SER A 177 35.49 -34.28 4.97
CA SER A 177 36.47 -34.89 5.86
C SER A 177 37.76 -35.12 5.06
N PRO A 178 38.95 -34.91 5.66
CA PRO A 178 40.23 -35.18 5.00
C PRO A 178 40.48 -36.69 4.83
N ASN A 179 39.75 -37.54 5.56
CA ASN A 179 39.80 -38.98 5.43
C ASN A 179 38.68 -39.46 4.49
N GLU A 180 39.06 -39.91 3.29
CA GLU A 180 38.12 -40.41 2.26
C GLU A 180 37.57 -41.81 2.57
N ASP A 181 38.28 -42.60 3.40
CA ASP A 181 37.89 -43.97 3.73
C ASP A 181 36.75 -44.09 4.76
N LYS A 182 36.39 -42.97 5.41
CA LYS A 182 35.39 -42.92 6.49
C LYS A 182 33.99 -42.71 5.93
N LYS A 183 33.03 -43.55 6.32
CA LYS A 183 31.64 -43.43 5.87
C LYS A 183 30.82 -42.62 6.87
N TYR A 184 30.49 -41.41 6.48
CA TYR A 184 29.60 -40.54 7.23
C TYR A 184 28.15 -40.74 6.81
N SER A 185 27.23 -40.51 7.74
CA SER A 185 25.81 -40.43 7.44
C SER A 185 25.14 -39.35 8.27
N ILE A 186 24.02 -38.84 7.77
CA ILE A 186 23.18 -37.86 8.45
C ILE A 186 21.88 -38.56 8.85
N GLU A 187 21.51 -38.48 10.13
CA GLU A 187 20.25 -39.01 10.65
C GLU A 187 19.39 -37.86 11.19
N PHE A 188 18.12 -37.87 10.78
CA PHE A 188 17.10 -36.96 11.29
C PHE A 188 16.44 -37.59 12.52
N THR A 189 16.54 -36.94 13.66
CA THR A 189 15.77 -37.34 14.85
C THR A 189 14.41 -36.66 14.88
N GLN A 190 14.29 -35.49 14.24
CA GLN A 190 13.03 -34.76 14.13
C GLN A 190 13.01 -33.94 12.83
N ALA A 191 11.87 -33.92 12.15
CA ALA A 191 11.61 -33.03 11.03
C ALA A 191 10.16 -32.52 11.12
N ILE A 192 10.00 -31.22 11.29
CA ILE A 192 8.71 -30.54 11.45
C ILE A 192 8.70 -29.32 10.54
N GLU A 193 7.73 -29.25 9.66
CA GLU A 193 7.41 -28.02 8.96
C GLU A 193 6.34 -27.26 9.76
N LYS A 194 6.62 -26.02 10.14
CA LYS A 194 5.65 -25.18 10.86
C LYS A 194 5.03 -24.19 9.89
N PHE A 195 3.76 -24.44 9.56
CA PHE A 195 3.02 -23.56 8.67
C PHE A 195 2.34 -22.43 9.43
N LEU A 196 2.50 -21.20 8.96
CA LEU A 196 1.72 -20.09 9.46
C LEU A 196 0.31 -20.14 8.87
N LYS A 197 -0.69 -20.32 9.74
CA LYS A 197 -2.10 -20.32 9.36
C LYS A 197 -2.81 -19.14 10.00
N SER A 198 -3.62 -18.42 9.21
CA SER A 198 -4.44 -17.33 9.72
C SER A 198 -5.86 -17.36 9.19
N ASP A 199 -6.79 -16.98 10.04
CA ASP A 199 -8.10 -16.51 9.60
C ASP A 199 -7.93 -15.10 9.01
N LEU A 200 -8.22 -14.93 7.71
CA LEU A 200 -8.23 -13.60 7.08
C LEU A 200 -9.56 -12.86 7.33
N ASN A 201 -10.47 -13.44 8.13
CA ASN A 201 -11.72 -12.82 8.53
C ASN A 201 -11.50 -11.84 9.70
N ASN A 202 -10.67 -10.82 9.47
CA ASN A 202 -10.44 -9.79 10.47
C ASN A 202 -11.77 -9.12 10.82
N GLN A 203 -12.23 -9.26 12.07
CA GLN A 203 -13.41 -8.59 12.60
C GLN A 203 -13.13 -7.11 12.92
N PHE A 204 -11.88 -6.67 12.81
CA PHE A 204 -11.44 -5.31 13.08
C PHE A 204 -11.41 -4.45 11.81
N SER A 205 -11.77 -3.18 11.98
CA SER A 205 -11.65 -2.15 10.95
C SER A 205 -11.29 -0.83 11.63
N VAL A 206 -10.55 0.03 10.94
CA VAL A 206 -10.00 1.26 11.53
C VAL A 206 -10.22 2.42 10.58
N ASN A 207 -10.65 3.55 11.12
CA ASN A 207 -10.57 4.84 10.44
C ASN A 207 -9.52 5.70 11.13
N LEU A 208 -8.63 6.30 10.33
CA LEU A 208 -7.59 7.21 10.78
C LEU A 208 -7.95 8.63 10.38
N TYR A 209 -7.86 9.54 11.34
CA TYR A 209 -8.07 10.96 11.15
C TYR A 209 -6.83 11.73 11.56
N LEU A 210 -6.43 12.71 10.78
CA LEU A 210 -5.32 13.60 11.10
C LEU A 210 -5.83 14.90 11.70
N HIS A 211 -5.17 15.37 12.74
CA HIS A 211 -5.32 16.74 13.22
C HIS A 211 -4.24 17.63 12.59
N ASP A 212 -4.68 18.67 11.89
CA ASP A 212 -3.80 19.74 11.44
C ASP A 212 -3.89 20.92 12.41
N GLU A 213 -2.77 21.28 13.01
CA GLU A 213 -2.65 22.42 13.92
C GLU A 213 -2.82 23.77 13.20
N LYS A 214 -2.36 23.89 11.95
CA LYS A 214 -2.41 25.15 11.18
C LYS A 214 -3.87 25.53 10.89
N ASP A 215 -4.62 24.58 10.36
CA ASP A 215 -6.03 24.75 10.01
C ASP A 215 -6.99 24.55 11.21
N LYS A 216 -6.46 24.09 12.35
CA LYS A 216 -7.22 23.68 13.55
C LYS A 216 -8.36 22.74 13.16
N ALA A 217 -8.01 21.75 12.36
CA ALA A 217 -8.93 20.96 11.57
C ALA A 217 -8.67 19.47 11.79
N VAL A 218 -9.69 18.66 11.49
CA VAL A 218 -9.54 17.21 11.41
C VAL A 218 -9.84 16.77 9.99
N TYR A 219 -8.99 15.90 9.45
CA TYR A 219 -9.09 15.38 8.09
C TYR A 219 -9.18 13.85 8.10
N PRO A 220 -10.02 13.25 7.25
CA PRO A 220 -10.01 11.81 7.05
C PRO A 220 -8.74 11.42 6.28
N TRP A 221 -7.86 10.64 6.91
CA TRP A 221 -6.65 10.14 6.24
C TRP A 221 -6.89 8.78 5.61
N PHE A 222 -7.47 7.87 6.40
CA PHE A 222 -7.81 6.53 5.96
C PHE A 222 -9.19 6.17 6.48
N ILE A 223 -10.09 5.78 5.57
CA ILE A 223 -11.43 5.33 5.92
C ILE A 223 -11.58 3.89 5.41
N SER A 224 -11.84 2.97 6.34
CA SER A 224 -12.15 1.59 6.02
C SER A 224 -13.32 1.51 5.03
N ARG A 225 -13.22 0.59 4.06
CA ARG A 225 -14.29 0.34 3.07
C ARG A 225 -15.60 -0.07 3.75
N GLU A 226 -15.48 -0.84 4.83
CA GLU A 226 -16.60 -1.34 5.62
C GLU A 226 -16.33 -1.18 7.13
N GLU A 227 -17.36 -0.86 7.90
CA GLU A 227 -17.32 -0.89 9.37
C GLU A 227 -17.61 -2.33 9.83
N LYS A 228 -16.58 -3.02 10.32
CA LYS A 228 -16.66 -4.38 10.85
C LYS A 228 -17.06 -4.39 12.32
N LYS A 229 -17.31 -5.58 12.88
CA LYS A 229 -17.81 -5.80 14.26
C LYS A 229 -17.00 -5.04 15.32
N HIS A 230 -15.68 -4.97 15.17
CA HIS A 230 -14.79 -4.22 16.03
C HIS A 230 -14.20 -3.04 15.27
N HIS A 231 -14.98 -1.97 15.10
CA HIS A 231 -14.54 -0.76 14.41
C HIS A 231 -13.93 0.25 15.37
N MET A 232 -12.76 0.80 15.02
CA MET A 232 -12.04 1.79 15.83
C MET A 232 -11.83 3.09 15.05
N TYR A 233 -11.91 4.22 15.75
CA TYR A 233 -11.62 5.54 15.22
C TYR A 233 -10.36 6.07 15.90
N LEU A 234 -9.30 6.34 15.15
CA LEU A 234 -8.04 6.87 15.70
C LEU A 234 -7.80 8.29 15.19
N LEU A 235 -7.32 9.15 16.08
CA LEU A 235 -6.81 10.47 15.79
C LEU A 235 -5.28 10.43 15.84
N ILE A 236 -4.64 10.88 14.78
CA ILE A 236 -3.20 11.10 14.70
C ILE A 236 -2.97 12.62 14.78
N PHE A 237 -2.08 13.04 15.66
CA PHE A 237 -1.74 14.44 15.85
C PHE A 237 -0.27 14.57 16.27
N SER A 238 0.36 15.69 15.94
CA SER A 238 1.64 16.04 16.56
C SER A 238 1.36 16.85 17.84
N PRO A 239 1.98 16.52 18.98
CA PRO A 239 1.82 17.27 20.23
C PRO A 239 2.63 18.57 20.23
N SER A 240 3.64 18.68 19.37
CA SER A 240 4.51 19.85 19.24
C SER A 240 5.03 19.96 17.80
N PRO A 241 4.95 21.13 17.17
CA PRO A 241 5.49 21.34 15.82
C PRO A 241 7.01 21.20 15.73
N GLU A 242 7.73 21.14 16.85
CA GLU A 242 9.18 20.98 16.93
C GLU A 242 9.63 19.52 17.16
N GLU A 243 8.70 18.62 17.47
CA GLU A 243 9.01 17.20 17.66
C GLU A 243 8.47 16.37 16.48
N ASP A 244 9.34 15.57 15.85
CA ASP A 244 8.97 14.58 14.81
C ASP A 244 8.20 13.37 15.38
N ALA A 245 7.49 13.54 16.50
CA ALA A 245 6.77 12.49 17.20
C ALA A 245 5.27 12.59 16.93
N PHE A 246 4.71 11.63 16.20
CA PHE A 246 3.26 11.51 16.03
C PHE A 246 2.64 10.78 17.22
N HIS A 247 1.61 11.38 17.82
CA HIS A 247 0.80 10.75 18.84
C HIS A 247 -0.51 10.22 18.25
N CYS A 248 -1.00 9.11 18.83
CA CYS A 248 -2.29 8.54 18.49
C CYS A 248 -3.24 8.55 19.68
N ALA A 249 -4.51 8.87 19.43
CA ALA A 249 -5.58 8.84 20.42
C ALA A 249 -6.81 8.13 19.89
N LEU A 250 -7.50 7.38 20.75
CA LEU A 250 -8.74 6.70 20.42
C LEU A 250 -9.93 7.68 20.50
N ILE A 251 -10.72 7.76 19.44
CA ILE A 251 -11.95 8.55 19.40
C ILE A 251 -13.12 7.66 19.84
N HIS A 252 -13.47 7.73 21.13
CA HIS A 252 -14.57 6.93 21.69
C HIS A 252 -15.96 7.32 21.17
N ASN A 253 -16.18 8.63 20.92
CA ASN A 253 -17.45 9.15 20.44
C ASN A 253 -17.20 10.14 19.31
N PHE A 254 -17.31 9.65 18.08
CA PHE A 254 -17.00 10.40 16.87
C PHE A 254 -17.85 11.67 16.71
N ASP A 255 -19.16 11.55 16.92
CA ASP A 255 -20.09 12.67 16.78
C ASP A 255 -19.84 13.76 17.84
N GLN A 256 -19.46 13.37 19.06
CA GLN A 256 -19.13 14.31 20.13
C GLN A 256 -17.78 14.97 19.93
N PHE A 257 -16.80 14.23 19.38
CA PHE A 257 -15.47 14.74 19.10
C PHE A 257 -15.49 15.91 18.10
N LEU A 258 -16.29 15.81 17.03
CA LEU A 258 -16.41 16.88 16.02
C LEU A 258 -17.43 17.97 16.37
N ARG A 259 -18.18 17.80 17.47
CA ARG A 259 -19.26 18.72 17.84
C ARG A 259 -18.68 20.08 18.27
N PRO A 260 -19.10 21.19 17.65
CA PRO A 260 -18.76 22.52 18.13
C PRO A 260 -19.31 22.75 19.54
N LYS A 261 -18.53 23.40 20.41
CA LYS A 261 -18.95 23.76 21.79
C LYS A 261 -20.22 24.63 21.82
N SER A 262 -20.48 25.39 20.75
CA SER A 262 -21.66 26.25 20.61
C SER A 262 -22.95 25.50 20.24
N ALA A 263 -22.88 24.23 19.85
CA ALA A 263 -24.04 23.49 19.41
C ALA A 263 -24.92 23.08 20.60
N THR A 264 -26.18 23.50 20.60
CA THR A 264 -27.17 23.16 21.64
C THR A 264 -27.88 21.83 21.40
N CYS A 265 -27.96 21.40 20.14
CA CYS A 265 -28.58 20.13 19.74
C CYS A 265 -27.54 19.02 19.48
N ARG A 266 -28.01 17.77 19.49
CA ARG A 266 -27.20 16.62 19.05
C ARG A 266 -26.95 16.73 17.55
N LEU A 267 -25.71 16.53 17.15
CA LEU A 267 -25.26 16.56 15.76
C LEU A 267 -24.72 15.19 15.39
N TYR A 268 -24.85 14.85 14.11
CA TYR A 268 -24.34 13.61 13.53
C TYR A 268 -23.39 13.97 12.40
N PHE A 269 -22.25 13.31 12.31
CA PHE A 269 -21.25 13.59 11.29
C PHE A 269 -21.06 12.40 10.36
N CYS A 270 -20.88 12.68 9.07
CA CYS A 270 -20.45 11.67 8.11
C CYS A 270 -18.99 11.33 8.39
N LYS A 271 -18.67 10.05 8.58
CA LYS A 271 -17.31 9.59 8.90
C LYS A 271 -16.32 9.79 7.75
N ARG A 272 -16.82 9.92 6.52
CA ARG A 272 -16.03 10.06 5.29
C ARG A 272 -15.79 11.51 4.91
N CYS A 273 -16.84 12.34 4.86
CA CYS A 273 -16.73 13.72 4.40
C CYS A 273 -16.75 14.79 5.50
N LEU A 274 -16.98 14.36 6.75
CA LEU A 274 -17.12 15.21 7.93
C LEU A 274 -18.26 16.25 7.86
N CYS A 275 -19.20 16.11 6.92
CA CYS A 275 -20.41 16.92 6.86
C CYS A 275 -21.30 16.69 8.09
N ARG A 276 -21.94 17.77 8.53
CA ARG A 276 -22.82 17.83 9.70
C ARG A 276 -24.28 17.60 9.32
N PHE A 277 -24.99 16.81 10.12
CA PHE A 277 -26.41 16.50 10.02
C PHE A 277 -27.12 16.66 11.37
N TYR A 278 -28.42 16.95 11.34
CA TYR A 278 -29.25 17.13 12.54
C TYR A 278 -30.03 15.86 12.95
N SER A 279 -30.07 14.84 12.08
CA SER A 279 -30.67 13.53 12.37
C SER A 279 -29.76 12.40 11.87
N ALA A 280 -29.87 11.23 12.51
CA ALA A 280 -29.14 10.05 12.10
C ALA A 280 -29.58 9.56 10.72
N ASP A 281 -30.87 9.65 10.40
CA ASP A 281 -31.45 9.23 9.13
C ASP A 281 -30.93 10.05 7.95
N ALA A 282 -30.83 11.38 8.12
CA ALA A 282 -30.27 12.27 7.10
C ALA A 282 -28.79 11.96 6.81
N ARG A 283 -28.01 11.63 7.85
CA ARG A 283 -26.64 11.16 7.67
C ARG A 283 -26.61 9.84 6.92
N THR A 284 -27.46 8.86 7.27
CA THR A 284 -27.48 7.55 6.60
C THR A 284 -27.83 7.66 5.12
N ALA A 285 -28.83 8.48 4.77
CA ALA A 285 -29.19 8.77 3.38
C ALA A 285 -28.02 9.42 2.62
N HIS A 286 -27.29 10.33 3.26
CA HIS A 286 -26.10 10.94 2.67
C HIS A 286 -24.95 9.93 2.47
N THR A 287 -24.70 9.03 3.43
CA THR A 287 -23.60 8.05 3.36
C THR A 287 -23.69 7.17 2.12
N GLN A 288 -24.90 6.83 1.66
CA GLN A 288 -25.12 6.04 0.45
C GLN A 288 -24.51 6.71 -0.79
N ASN A 289 -24.65 8.03 -0.93
CA ASN A 289 -24.09 8.79 -2.06
C ASN A 289 -22.64 9.24 -1.83
N CYS A 290 -22.22 9.32 -0.57
CA CYS A 290 -20.87 9.76 -0.20
C CYS A 290 -19.82 8.64 -0.36
N GLY A 291 -20.23 7.37 -0.30
CA GLY A 291 -19.34 6.21 -0.35
C GLY A 291 -18.48 6.14 -1.62
N ASP A 292 -19.04 6.57 -2.74
CA ASP A 292 -18.41 6.49 -4.07
C ASP A 292 -17.32 7.54 -4.31
N ARG A 293 -17.18 8.51 -3.40
CA ARG A 293 -16.24 9.63 -3.55
C ARG A 293 -15.04 9.48 -2.62
N LYS A 294 -13.91 10.12 -2.98
CA LYS A 294 -12.73 10.23 -2.12
C LYS A 294 -13.13 10.78 -0.74
N ALA A 295 -12.61 10.17 0.32
CA ALA A 295 -12.79 10.67 1.67
C ALA A 295 -12.04 11.99 1.82
N ASP A 296 -12.77 13.07 2.09
CA ASP A 296 -12.17 14.39 2.27
C ASP A 296 -13.10 15.31 3.06
N ARG A 297 -12.53 16.24 3.82
CA ARG A 297 -13.31 17.22 4.60
C ARG A 297 -13.97 18.22 3.66
N VAL A 298 -15.30 18.19 3.60
CA VAL A 298 -16.06 19.16 2.80
C VAL A 298 -16.15 20.50 3.53
N VAL A 299 -15.55 21.53 2.95
CA VAL A 299 -15.66 22.92 3.43
C VAL A 299 -16.57 23.70 2.47
N PHE A 300 -17.73 24.11 2.97
CA PHE A 300 -18.61 24.99 2.20
C PHE A 300 -18.08 26.42 2.21
N PRO A 301 -18.15 27.15 1.08
CA PRO A 301 -17.83 28.56 1.05
C PRO A 301 -18.77 29.34 1.99
N LYS A 302 -18.22 30.28 2.76
CA LYS A 302 -18.99 31.08 3.72
C LYS A 302 -19.99 32.02 3.04
N ASN A 303 -19.69 32.45 1.82
CA ASN A 303 -20.57 33.29 1.03
C ASN A 303 -21.46 32.41 0.14
N LYS A 304 -22.77 32.68 0.17
CA LYS A 304 -23.76 32.03 -0.71
C LYS A 304 -23.46 32.26 -2.20
N TYR A 305 -22.75 33.34 -2.48
CA TYR A 305 -22.24 33.68 -3.79
C TYR A 305 -20.73 33.48 -3.77
N ALA A 306 -20.24 32.59 -4.60
CA ALA A 306 -18.83 32.63 -4.98
C ALA A 306 -18.68 33.81 -5.95
N SER A 307 -18.38 34.99 -5.42
CA SER A 307 -17.98 36.12 -6.25
C SER A 307 -16.54 35.90 -6.66
N TYR A 308 -16.34 35.28 -7.81
CA TYR A 308 -15.05 35.33 -8.47
C TYR A 308 -14.91 36.75 -9.00
N LYS A 309 -13.83 37.44 -8.64
CA LYS A 309 -13.44 38.62 -9.39
C LYS A 309 -13.02 38.06 -10.74
N ILE A 310 -13.90 38.16 -11.74
CA ILE A 310 -13.50 37.96 -13.12
C ILE A 310 -12.42 39.03 -13.34
N CYS A 311 -11.15 38.65 -13.20
CA CYS A 311 -10.10 39.42 -13.85
C CYS A 311 -10.52 39.41 -15.31
N GLY A 312 -10.54 40.58 -15.96
CA GLY A 312 -10.96 40.71 -17.36
C GLY A 312 -10.23 39.77 -18.33
N ASP A 313 -9.16 39.13 -17.85
CA ASP A 313 -8.34 38.15 -18.55
C ASP A 313 -8.21 36.82 -17.79
N SER A 314 -9.29 36.31 -17.17
CA SER A 314 -9.35 34.86 -16.89
C SER A 314 -9.12 34.16 -18.23
N CYS A 315 -8.13 33.25 -18.34
CA CYS A 315 -7.98 32.43 -19.55
C CYS A 315 -9.36 31.93 -19.93
N GLU A 316 -9.85 32.31 -21.12
CA GLU A 316 -11.08 31.74 -21.65
C GLU A 316 -10.91 30.23 -21.50
N PHE A 317 -11.75 29.62 -20.67
CA PHE A 317 -11.84 28.17 -20.72
C PHE A 317 -12.14 27.87 -22.19
N PRO A 318 -11.30 27.06 -22.87
CA PRO A 318 -11.39 26.91 -24.32
C PRO A 318 -12.76 26.37 -24.76
N THR A 319 -13.55 25.87 -23.80
CA THR A 319 -14.93 25.43 -24.00
C THR A 319 -15.79 25.83 -22.80
N TYR A 320 -16.93 26.47 -23.04
CA TYR A 320 -17.93 26.77 -22.01
C TYR A 320 -19.36 26.73 -22.58
N VAL A 321 -20.35 26.51 -21.73
CA VAL A 321 -21.77 26.55 -22.11
C VAL A 321 -22.41 27.81 -21.56
N VAL A 322 -23.06 28.58 -22.42
CA VAL A 322 -23.92 29.70 -22.04
C VAL A 322 -25.36 29.23 -22.14
N ALA A 323 -26.13 29.34 -21.06
CA ALA A 323 -27.52 28.90 -21.03
C ALA A 323 -28.43 29.98 -20.47
N ASP A 324 -29.63 30.10 -21.04
CA ASP A 324 -30.72 30.94 -20.59
C ASP A 324 -31.96 30.09 -20.30
N PHE A 325 -32.67 30.43 -19.22
CA PHE A 325 -33.75 29.64 -18.65
C PHE A 325 -35.00 30.48 -18.49
N GLU A 326 -36.06 30.12 -19.22
CA GLU A 326 -37.39 30.65 -19.00
C GLU A 326 -38.12 29.77 -18.00
N THR A 327 -38.66 30.37 -16.95
CA THR A 327 -39.34 29.64 -15.87
C THR A 327 -40.69 30.29 -15.57
N TYR A 328 -41.69 29.49 -15.19
CA TYR A 328 -42.89 30.02 -14.54
C TYR A 328 -42.85 29.75 -13.05
N LEU A 329 -43.54 30.61 -12.29
CA LEU A 329 -43.69 30.47 -10.85
C LEU A 329 -44.97 29.68 -10.54
N GLY A 330 -44.83 28.46 -10.05
CA GLY A 330 -45.95 27.66 -9.56
C GLY A 330 -46.34 28.04 -8.13
N LYS A 331 -47.65 28.06 -7.86
CA LYS A 331 -48.20 28.34 -6.53
C LYS A 331 -48.06 27.10 -5.64
N LEU A 332 -47.31 27.22 -4.54
CA LEU A 332 -47.21 26.17 -3.53
C LEU A 332 -48.51 26.07 -2.72
N LEU A 333 -49.15 24.90 -2.72
CA LEU A 333 -50.25 24.58 -1.82
C LEU A 333 -49.69 23.87 -0.58
N ARG A 334 -49.24 24.64 0.43
CA ARG A 334 -49.33 24.23 1.85
C ARG A 334 -48.98 25.36 2.82
N GLU A 335 -49.76 25.41 3.90
CA GLU A 335 -49.59 26.29 5.05
C GLU A 335 -48.52 25.78 6.03
N ARG A 336 -48.05 26.75 6.85
CA ARG A 336 -47.30 26.67 8.11
C ARG A 336 -45.77 26.57 7.99
N ASN A 337 -45.19 27.78 8.08
CA ASN A 337 -43.89 28.11 8.69
C ASN A 337 -42.62 28.20 7.82
N GLU A 338 -42.69 28.23 6.50
CA GLU A 338 -41.53 28.62 5.68
C GLU A 338 -41.87 29.70 4.65
N LYS A 339 -41.00 30.72 4.55
CA LYS A 339 -41.10 31.86 3.62
C LYS A 339 -40.74 31.43 2.19
N ILE A 340 -41.47 30.47 1.62
CA ILE A 340 -41.30 30.05 0.23
C ILE A 340 -42.57 30.45 -0.52
N TYR A 341 -42.48 31.52 -1.31
CA TYR A 341 -43.63 32.16 -1.96
C TYR A 341 -44.00 31.54 -3.32
N GLY A 342 -43.16 30.64 -3.85
CA GLY A 342 -43.40 29.92 -5.10
C GLY A 342 -42.22 29.03 -5.49
N GLN A 343 -42.46 28.08 -6.39
CA GLN A 343 -41.44 27.19 -6.97
C GLN A 343 -41.29 27.50 -8.46
N HIS A 344 -40.06 27.66 -8.93
CA HIS A 344 -39.78 27.87 -10.36
C HIS A 344 -39.81 26.53 -11.09
N TYR A 345 -40.55 26.50 -12.19
CA TYR A 345 -40.62 25.38 -13.11
C TYR A 345 -40.10 25.83 -14.48
N PRO A 346 -39.10 25.15 -15.05
CA PRO A 346 -38.53 25.50 -16.35
C PRO A 346 -39.53 25.20 -17.47
N LEU A 347 -39.66 26.14 -18.41
CA LEU A 347 -40.52 26.05 -19.60
C LEU A 347 -39.69 25.78 -20.83
N SER A 348 -38.63 26.56 -20.98
CA SER A 348 -37.70 26.44 -22.07
C SER A 348 -36.30 26.81 -21.63
N ILE A 349 -35.33 26.09 -22.18
CA ILE A 349 -33.91 26.28 -21.92
C ILE A 349 -33.24 26.44 -23.28
N ALA A 350 -32.54 27.55 -23.46
CA ALA A 350 -31.70 27.77 -24.63
C ALA A 350 -30.25 27.72 -24.17
N TYR A 351 -29.41 26.93 -24.84
CA TYR A 351 -27.98 26.93 -24.53
C TYR A 351 -27.11 26.87 -25.77
N GLY A 352 -25.95 27.52 -25.69
CA GLY A 352 -24.90 27.54 -26.69
C GLY A 352 -23.60 26.99 -26.10
N LEU A 353 -23.03 25.98 -26.73
CA LEU A 353 -21.67 25.53 -26.50
C LEU A 353 -20.72 26.46 -27.27
N VAL A 354 -19.84 27.14 -26.55
CA VAL A 354 -18.84 28.05 -27.10
C VAL A 354 -17.46 27.42 -26.95
N GLU A 355 -16.73 27.31 -28.05
CA GLU A 355 -15.36 26.83 -28.09
C GLU A 355 -14.45 27.89 -28.69
N SER A 356 -13.42 28.30 -27.95
CA SER A 356 -12.42 29.30 -28.38
C SER A 356 -13.10 30.56 -28.97
N GLY A 357 -14.15 31.02 -28.31
CA GLY A 357 -14.94 32.20 -28.70
C GLY A 357 -15.94 31.98 -29.85
N LYS A 358 -16.08 30.77 -30.40
CA LYS A 358 -17.06 30.43 -31.45
C LYS A 358 -18.18 29.55 -30.92
N VAL A 359 -19.43 29.87 -31.30
CA VAL A 359 -20.58 29.03 -30.94
C VAL A 359 -20.60 27.80 -31.85
N GLU A 360 -20.27 26.64 -31.31
CA GLU A 360 -20.19 25.36 -32.05
C GLU A 360 -21.55 24.68 -32.14
N LYS A 361 -22.35 24.75 -31.06
CA LYS A 361 -23.65 24.09 -31.00
C LYS A 361 -24.64 24.94 -30.23
N THR A 362 -25.82 25.14 -30.79
CA THR A 362 -26.96 25.74 -30.10
C THR A 362 -28.09 24.73 -29.94
N ARG A 363 -28.72 24.72 -28.77
CA ARG A 363 -29.87 23.87 -28.45
C ARG A 363 -30.97 24.69 -27.82
N PHE A 364 -32.20 24.31 -28.15
CA PHE A 364 -33.42 24.88 -27.60
C PHE A 364 -34.28 23.71 -27.14
N LEU A 365 -34.47 23.61 -25.83
CA LEU A 365 -35.28 22.58 -25.19
C LEU A 365 -36.57 23.25 -24.71
N VAL A 366 -37.72 22.71 -25.11
CA VAL A 366 -39.05 23.25 -24.75
C VAL A 366 -39.93 22.09 -24.31
N GLY A 367 -40.57 22.23 -23.15
CA GLY A 367 -41.50 21.24 -22.64
C GLY A 367 -41.33 20.93 -21.15
N GLU A 368 -42.20 20.06 -20.64
CA GLU A 368 -42.33 19.76 -19.20
C GLU A 368 -41.09 19.08 -18.58
N ASN A 369 -40.22 18.46 -19.40
CA ASN A 369 -38.99 17.80 -18.96
C ASN A 369 -37.71 18.48 -19.48
N CYS A 370 -37.79 19.74 -19.92
CA CYS A 370 -36.65 20.43 -20.53
C CYS A 370 -35.41 20.50 -19.61
N ASP A 371 -35.60 20.50 -18.29
CA ASP A 371 -34.53 20.45 -17.30
C ASP A 371 -33.79 19.11 -17.25
N LYS A 372 -34.52 17.99 -17.31
CA LYS A 372 -33.91 16.66 -17.33
C LYS A 372 -33.12 16.46 -18.62
N ASP A 373 -33.71 16.83 -19.75
CA ASP A 373 -33.08 16.76 -21.05
C ASP A 373 -31.80 17.63 -21.09
N PHE A 374 -31.86 18.82 -20.48
CA PHE A 374 -30.69 19.69 -20.36
C PHE A 374 -29.58 19.04 -19.53
N ILE A 375 -29.90 18.48 -18.36
CA ILE A 375 -28.89 17.84 -17.49
C ILE A 375 -28.28 16.61 -18.19
N GLU A 376 -29.06 15.82 -18.91
CA GLU A 376 -28.56 14.67 -19.66
C GLU A 376 -27.61 15.11 -20.79
N GLU A 377 -28.00 16.11 -21.61
CA GLU A 377 -27.11 16.66 -22.64
C GLU A 377 -25.83 17.28 -22.04
N MET A 378 -25.90 17.93 -20.86
CA MET A 378 -24.73 18.47 -20.17
C MET A 378 -23.77 17.37 -19.68
N MET A 379 -24.31 16.26 -19.18
CA MET A 379 -23.51 15.12 -18.74
C MET A 379 -22.80 14.45 -19.93
N GLU A 380 -23.47 14.34 -21.07
CA GLU A 380 -22.86 13.85 -22.32
C GLU A 380 -21.74 14.75 -22.81
N ILE A 381 -21.99 16.06 -22.92
CA ILE A 381 -20.98 17.07 -23.31
C ILE A 381 -19.79 17.01 -22.34
N GLY A 382 -20.05 17.00 -21.04
CA GLY A 382 -19.01 16.89 -20.02
C GLY A 382 -18.17 15.62 -20.17
N GLY A 383 -18.81 14.47 -20.42
CA GLY A 383 -18.13 13.20 -20.64
C GLY A 383 -17.28 13.15 -21.92
N GLU A 384 -17.70 13.80 -22.99
CA GLU A 384 -16.89 13.96 -24.21
C GLU A 384 -15.65 14.83 -23.95
N TYR A 385 -15.82 15.96 -23.27
CA TYR A 385 -14.74 16.89 -23.00
C TYR A 385 -13.74 16.36 -21.98
N LEU A 386 -14.18 15.64 -20.95
CA LEU A 386 -13.28 14.93 -20.05
C LEU A 386 -12.40 13.94 -20.81
N ARG A 387 -12.95 13.18 -21.77
CA ARG A 387 -12.16 12.28 -22.62
C ARG A 387 -11.14 13.04 -23.49
N LYS A 388 -11.52 14.20 -24.06
CA LYS A 388 -10.59 15.07 -24.81
C LYS A 388 -9.46 15.60 -23.92
N ILE A 389 -9.78 16.09 -22.72
CA ILE A 389 -8.81 16.61 -21.74
C ILE A 389 -7.84 15.50 -21.29
N HIS A 390 -8.37 14.31 -20.96
CA HIS A 390 -7.54 13.17 -20.57
C HIS A 390 -6.58 12.76 -21.69
N LYS A 391 -6.99 12.85 -22.96
CA LYS A 391 -6.11 12.59 -24.11
C LYS A 391 -5.01 13.65 -24.28
N PHE A 392 -5.31 14.92 -24.00
CA PHE A 392 -4.33 16.02 -24.05
C PHE A 392 -3.31 15.98 -22.89
N ARG A 393 -3.72 15.46 -21.73
CA ARG A 393 -2.87 15.40 -20.52
C ARG A 393 -1.58 14.59 -20.72
N PHE A 394 -1.58 13.64 -21.66
CA PHE A 394 -0.42 12.81 -22.02
C PHE A 394 0.43 13.36 -23.18
N SER A 395 0.07 14.52 -23.77
CA SER A 395 0.76 15.06 -24.95
C SER A 395 1.40 16.43 -24.77
N ILE A 396 1.39 17.01 -23.56
CA ILE A 396 2.12 18.25 -23.30
C ILE A 396 3.60 17.91 -23.13
N LYS A 397 4.33 17.87 -24.24
CA LYS A 397 5.80 17.91 -24.22
C LYS A 397 6.22 19.38 -24.12
N MET A 398 6.37 19.90 -22.91
CA MET A 398 7.00 21.20 -22.72
C MET A 398 8.46 21.11 -23.15
N SER A 399 8.93 22.06 -23.97
CA SER A 399 10.36 22.15 -24.27
C SER A 399 11.12 22.60 -23.02
N ILE A 400 12.43 22.35 -22.98
CA ILE A 400 13.31 22.80 -21.88
C ILE A 400 13.22 24.32 -21.71
N GLN A 401 13.11 25.08 -22.81
CA GLN A 401 12.89 26.52 -22.78
C GLN A 401 11.54 26.91 -22.15
N ASP A 402 10.48 26.15 -22.39
CA ASP A 402 9.15 26.42 -21.81
C ASP A 402 9.14 26.14 -20.30
N TRP A 403 9.84 25.09 -19.86
CA TRP A 403 10.04 24.78 -18.44
C TRP A 403 10.81 25.89 -17.73
N LEU A 404 11.94 26.33 -18.31
CA LEU A 404 12.72 27.44 -17.79
C LEU A 404 11.91 28.74 -17.74
N HIS A 405 11.09 29.01 -18.77
CA HIS A 405 10.22 30.18 -18.79
C HIS A 405 9.13 30.10 -17.72
N TYR A 406 8.52 28.93 -17.52
CA TYR A 406 7.47 28.71 -16.53
C TYR A 406 7.98 28.87 -15.10
N ILE A 407 9.12 28.27 -14.77
CA ILE A 407 9.73 28.32 -13.43
C ILE A 407 10.23 29.73 -13.10
N SER A 408 10.75 30.45 -14.10
CA SER A 408 11.26 31.81 -13.93
C SER A 408 10.19 32.90 -14.07
N TYR A 409 8.94 32.56 -14.41
CA TYR A 409 7.91 33.56 -14.70
C TYR A 409 7.50 34.30 -13.40
N PRO A 410 7.85 35.59 -13.26
CA PRO A 410 7.76 36.27 -11.96
C PRO A 410 6.32 36.68 -11.58
N ASN A 411 5.41 36.63 -12.55
CA ASN A 411 4.05 37.12 -12.43
C ASN A 411 3.03 35.99 -12.64
N CYS A 412 1.93 36.01 -11.92
CA CYS A 412 0.83 35.08 -12.17
C CYS A 412 0.31 35.25 -13.59
N VAL A 413 0.26 34.15 -14.37
CA VAL A 413 -0.26 34.19 -15.74
C VAL A 413 -1.73 34.64 -15.79
N ILE A 414 -2.50 34.38 -14.72
CA ILE A 414 -3.95 34.64 -14.61
C ILE A 414 -4.24 36.09 -14.20
N CYS A 415 -3.59 36.62 -13.16
CA CYS A 415 -3.87 37.97 -12.67
C CYS A 415 -2.79 39.01 -13.03
N LYS A 416 -1.69 38.58 -13.66
CA LYS A 416 -0.50 39.38 -14.04
C LYS A 416 0.21 40.08 -12.87
N GLU A 417 -0.20 39.83 -11.62
CA GLU A 417 0.51 40.31 -10.44
C GLU A 417 1.71 39.41 -10.10
N PRO A 418 2.81 39.97 -9.56
CA PRO A 418 3.96 39.20 -9.10
C PRO A 418 3.56 38.21 -8.00
N PHE A 419 4.07 36.98 -8.06
CA PHE A 419 3.70 35.89 -7.13
C PHE A 419 4.05 36.16 -5.65
N LYS A 420 4.94 37.12 -5.37
CA LYS A 420 5.25 37.56 -3.99
C LYS A 420 5.26 39.10 -3.90
N LYS A 421 4.45 39.65 -3.00
CA LYS A 421 4.61 41.05 -2.54
C LYS A 421 5.89 41.12 -1.69
N LYS A 422 6.86 41.91 -2.14
CA LYS A 422 8.14 42.14 -1.46
C LYS A 422 7.95 42.41 0.05
N LYS A 423 8.55 41.57 0.88
CA LYS A 423 9.22 42.01 2.10
C LYS A 423 10.69 41.64 1.93
N ASP A 424 11.54 42.64 2.10
CA ASP A 424 12.98 42.51 2.11
C ASP A 424 13.37 41.56 3.26
N GLU A 425 13.86 40.37 2.91
CA GLU A 425 14.78 39.53 3.68
C GLU A 425 15.00 38.23 2.86
N ASP A 426 16.21 38.13 2.33
CA ASP A 426 16.94 36.98 1.79
C ASP A 426 16.14 35.89 1.04
N LEU A 427 16.13 36.03 -0.29
CA LEU A 427 15.85 34.94 -1.22
C LEU A 427 17.07 34.02 -1.31
N GLU A 428 17.09 32.91 -0.56
CA GLU A 428 17.85 31.73 -0.99
C GLU A 428 17.12 31.10 -2.18
N TYR A 429 17.63 31.35 -3.38
CA TYR A 429 17.32 30.52 -4.53
C TYR A 429 17.99 29.16 -4.32
N MET A 430 17.31 28.05 -4.62
CA MET A 430 17.91 26.71 -4.56
C MET A 430 19.18 26.60 -5.44
N LEU A 431 19.29 27.43 -6.49
CA LEU A 431 20.50 27.66 -7.28
C LEU A 431 20.55 29.13 -7.74
N THR A 432 21.71 29.76 -7.65
CA THR A 432 21.98 31.12 -8.14
C THR A 432 22.00 31.19 -9.68
N GLU A 433 21.80 32.39 -10.27
CA GLU A 433 21.87 32.59 -11.73
C GLU A 433 23.21 32.14 -12.35
N GLU A 434 24.29 32.16 -11.57
CA GLU A 434 25.62 31.69 -11.98
C GLU A 434 25.73 30.15 -11.98
N GLU A 435 25.01 29.48 -11.08
CA GLU A 435 24.94 28.01 -11.02
C GLU A 435 24.03 27.47 -12.13
N LEU A 436 22.92 28.15 -12.42
CA LEU A 436 22.02 27.85 -13.55
C LEU A 436 22.71 27.95 -14.92
N ARG A 437 23.71 28.83 -15.07
CA ARG A 437 24.50 28.96 -16.31
C ARG A 437 25.59 27.90 -16.46
N LYS A 438 25.90 27.15 -15.41
CA LYS A 438 26.93 26.10 -15.39
C LYS A 438 26.36 24.69 -15.57
N LEU A 439 25.04 24.51 -15.45
CA LEU A 439 24.38 23.24 -15.72
C LEU A 439 24.57 22.86 -17.18
N THR A 440 25.23 21.72 -17.40
CA THR A 440 25.35 21.14 -18.73
C THR A 440 24.14 20.24 -19.03
N ALA A 441 23.93 19.89 -20.30
CA ALA A 441 22.84 18.99 -20.68
C ALA A 441 22.94 17.61 -20.01
N GLU A 442 24.15 17.17 -19.64
CA GLU A 442 24.39 15.90 -18.93
C GLU A 442 23.97 15.98 -17.46
N ASP A 443 24.20 17.11 -16.78
CA ASP A 443 23.77 17.31 -15.39
C ASP A 443 22.23 17.31 -15.27
N LEU A 444 21.54 17.86 -16.28
CA LEU A 444 20.08 17.89 -16.34
C LEU A 444 19.45 16.54 -16.71
N LEU A 445 20.15 15.73 -17.51
CA LEU A 445 19.73 14.35 -17.81
C LEU A 445 19.82 13.46 -16.58
N THR A 446 20.80 13.70 -15.70
CA THR A 446 20.95 12.94 -14.45
C THR A 446 19.81 13.23 -13.50
N LEU A 447 19.39 14.50 -13.38
CA LEU A 447 18.22 14.90 -12.58
C LEU A 447 16.89 14.39 -13.15
N GLN A 448 16.74 14.34 -14.48
CA GLN A 448 15.58 13.71 -15.12
C GLN A 448 15.53 12.19 -14.90
N MET A 449 16.68 11.51 -14.90
CA MET A 449 16.73 10.08 -14.60
C MET A 449 16.39 9.79 -13.13
N GLU A 450 16.80 10.67 -12.21
CA GLU A 450 16.42 10.58 -10.78
C GLU A 450 14.92 10.81 -10.56
N GLU A 451 14.30 11.78 -11.26
CA GLU A 451 12.83 12.00 -11.22
C GLU A 451 12.04 10.86 -11.91
N GLU A 452 12.53 10.32 -13.04
CA GLU A 452 11.90 9.19 -13.72
C GLU A 452 12.01 7.88 -12.89
N GLU A 453 13.11 7.67 -12.16
CA GLU A 453 13.24 6.55 -11.20
C GLU A 453 12.29 6.72 -10.00
N GLU A 454 12.10 7.93 -9.46
CA GLU A 454 11.11 8.20 -8.40
C GLU A 454 9.66 8.02 -8.88
N GLU A 455 9.34 8.41 -10.11
CA GLU A 455 8.02 8.22 -10.71
C GLU A 455 7.74 6.74 -11.06
N GLU A 456 8.73 5.99 -11.56
CA GLU A 456 8.61 4.54 -11.77
C GLU A 456 8.45 3.78 -10.44
N GLU A 457 9.16 4.16 -9.37
CA GLU A 457 8.95 3.57 -8.03
C GLU A 457 7.55 3.86 -7.47
N GLU A 458 7.00 5.06 -7.73
CA GLU A 458 5.63 5.41 -7.37
C GLU A 458 4.57 4.66 -8.21
N GLU A 459 4.82 4.42 -9.49
CA GLU A 459 3.90 3.73 -10.39
C GLU A 459 3.89 2.21 -10.14
N TYR A 460 5.06 1.59 -9.93
CA TYR A 460 5.17 0.21 -9.46
C TYR A 460 4.57 0.00 -8.06
N GLY A 461 4.58 1.03 -7.21
CA GLY A 461 3.90 1.05 -5.91
C GLY A 461 2.37 1.07 -6.01
N LYS A 462 1.81 1.67 -7.07
CA LYS A 462 0.36 1.78 -7.32
C LYS A 462 -0.21 0.53 -8.02
N GLU A 463 0.56 -0.17 -8.85
CA GLU A 463 0.12 -1.42 -9.50
C GLU A 463 0.11 -2.65 -8.55
N ARG A 464 0.71 -2.55 -7.36
CA ARG A 464 0.70 -3.62 -6.34
C ARG A 464 -0.36 -3.48 -5.23
N GLN A 465 -1.30 -2.52 -5.30
CA GLN A 465 -2.37 -2.34 -4.31
C GLN A 465 -3.72 -2.95 -4.69
#